data_AF-A0A3D0FVU4-F1
#
_entry.id   AF-A0A3D0FVU4-F1
#
_cell.length_a   1.000
_cell.length_b   1.000
_cell.length_c   1.000
_cell.angle_alpha   90.00
_cell.angle_beta   90.00
_cell.angle_gamma   90.00
#
_symmetry.space_group_name_H-M   'P 1'
#
loop_
_entity.id
_entity.type
_entity.pdbx_description
1 polymer ?
#
loop_
_entity_poly.entity_id
_entity_poly.type
_entity_poly.pdbx_seq_one_letter_code
_entity_poly.pdbx_strand_id
1 'polypeptide(L)'
;MSLNSQYEKYPTVVVTGYDDQADHGYDDIIQRLNQAMSGKRSLVIDCYPGVRVEEIIDRLIRPMGITEIFLFDDAFISGEKITEKIQRHLTDDRVFGILSNHRLEEFIDQEAFNQLKARIDRCNGQYCVIGVGASLVTQADLLVYADLARWEIQQRYRSQEIGNWKCDNHQEDILRKYKRGFFVEWRMADRHKRDVFTRFDFLLDTNTQNDPKLVTSTAFLDGLKQTSRQPFRVVPFFDPGVWGGQWMKDVCRLDPKKENYAWCFDGVPEENSLFLQYKDTIVQVPSIDLVFMQARSLLGESVHARFGLEFPIRFDFLDTMEGQHLSLQVHPLTEYIQENFGMHYTQDESYYILDAKDDGTVYLGVKEGIDPKEMIADLKSAQQGSICFPDEKYINRFPAKKHDHFLIPAGTVHCSGKNAMILEISATPYIFTFKLWDWDRVGMDGLPRPVHIEHGENVIQFDRDTKWVKENLINRFETKSESNHHLEEKTGLHEREFIETRRHTFDEPI
;
A
#
# COMPACT_ATOMS: atom_id res chain seq x y z
N MET A 1 0.51 28.74 17.71
CA MET A 1 1.97 28.73 17.57
C MET A 1 2.28 28.10 16.22
N SER A 2 3.06 28.70 15.34
CA SER A 2 3.45 28.00 14.10
C SER A 2 4.37 26.86 14.50
N LEU A 3 3.89 25.62 14.36
CA LEU A 3 4.73 24.44 14.52
C LEU A 3 5.88 24.56 13.51
N ASN A 4 7.12 24.71 13.99
CA ASN A 4 8.29 24.63 13.12
C ASN A 4 8.51 23.16 12.76
N SER A 5 7.65 22.65 11.87
CA SER A 5 7.64 21.24 11.51
C SER A 5 8.89 20.89 10.73
N GLN A 6 9.52 19.78 11.11
CA GLN A 6 10.66 19.16 10.43
C GLN A 6 10.23 17.94 9.60
N TYR A 7 8.94 17.82 9.28
CA TYR A 7 8.44 16.69 8.51
C TYR A 7 9.04 16.68 7.10
N GLU A 8 9.85 15.66 6.81
CA GLU A 8 10.45 15.44 5.49
C GLU A 8 9.44 14.71 4.58
N LYS A 9 9.15 15.25 3.39
CA LYS A 9 8.18 14.68 2.44
C LYS A 9 8.84 13.76 1.41
N TYR A 10 10.15 13.90 1.22
CA TYR A 10 10.93 13.17 0.23
C TYR A 10 12.16 12.53 0.90
N PRO A 11 11.94 11.70 1.94
CA PRO A 11 13.05 11.00 2.57
C PRO A 11 13.79 10.17 1.53
N THR A 12 15.12 10.27 1.53
CA THR A 12 15.97 9.73 0.49
C THR A 12 17.14 8.98 1.12
N VAL A 13 17.44 7.79 0.61
CA VAL A 13 18.64 7.04 0.99
C VAL A 13 19.73 7.30 -0.03
N VAL A 14 20.85 7.87 0.44
CA VAL A 14 22.03 8.07 -0.40
C VAL A 14 22.76 6.75 -0.56
N VAL A 15 22.94 6.30 -1.81
CA VAL A 15 23.62 5.06 -2.15
C VAL A 15 25.08 5.36 -2.48
N THR A 16 25.98 4.85 -1.65
CA THR A 16 27.42 5.11 -1.79
C THR A 16 28.09 4.11 -2.72
N GLY A 17 29.05 4.57 -3.54
CA GLY A 17 29.87 3.72 -4.41
C GLY A 17 29.30 3.45 -5.81
N TYR A 18 28.20 4.12 -6.18
CA TYR A 18 27.46 3.88 -7.41
C TYR A 18 27.09 5.18 -8.15
N ASP A 19 27.91 6.24 -7.99
CA ASP A 19 27.63 7.61 -8.46
C ASP A 19 27.30 7.74 -9.96
N ASP A 20 27.89 6.89 -10.82
CA ASP A 20 27.72 6.92 -12.28
C ASP A 20 26.87 5.74 -12.82
N GLN A 21 26.07 5.13 -11.95
CA GLN A 21 25.31 3.90 -12.23
C GLN A 21 23.81 4.14 -12.39
N ALA A 22 23.39 5.40 -12.37
CA ALA A 22 22.02 5.80 -12.66
C ALA A 22 22.00 6.96 -13.67
N ASP A 23 21.04 6.91 -14.59
CA ASP A 23 20.81 7.89 -15.66
C ASP A 23 19.42 8.51 -15.51
N HIS A 24 19.27 9.79 -15.88
CA HIS A 24 18.03 10.55 -15.73
C HIS A 24 17.55 11.07 -17.09
N GLY A 25 16.30 10.76 -17.45
CA GLY A 25 15.68 11.23 -18.67
C GLY A 25 16.01 10.35 -19.88
N TYR A 26 15.16 10.44 -20.91
CA TYR A 26 15.25 9.53 -22.05
C TYR A 26 16.59 9.61 -22.80
N ASP A 27 17.16 10.80 -22.99
CA ASP A 27 18.38 10.97 -23.79
C ASP A 27 19.57 10.20 -23.20
N ASP A 28 19.81 10.33 -21.89
CA ASP A 28 20.89 9.64 -21.18
C ASP A 28 20.65 8.12 -21.13
N ILE A 29 19.39 7.71 -20.91
CA ILE A 29 18.99 6.30 -20.90
C ILE A 29 19.18 5.66 -22.28
N ILE A 30 18.80 6.35 -23.36
CA ILE A 30 19.01 5.89 -24.75
C ILE A 30 20.50 5.68 -24.99
N GLN A 31 21.35 6.63 -24.58
CA GLN A 31 22.80 6.51 -24.72
C GLN A 31 23.34 5.29 -23.95
N ARG A 32 22.92 5.11 -22.69
CA ARG A 32 23.33 3.98 -21.84
C ARG A 32 22.94 2.65 -22.47
N LEU A 33 21.68 2.51 -22.88
CA LEU A 33 21.16 1.26 -23.42
C LEU A 33 21.75 0.96 -24.80
N ASN A 34 21.99 1.96 -25.66
CA ASN A 34 22.68 1.77 -26.93
C ASN A 34 24.10 1.24 -26.74
N GLN A 35 24.84 1.76 -25.75
CA GLN A 35 26.16 1.25 -25.39
C GLN A 35 26.06 -0.21 -24.90
N ALA A 36 25.12 -0.50 -24.02
CA ALA A 36 24.91 -1.84 -23.47
C ALA A 36 24.44 -2.85 -24.53
N MET A 37 23.74 -2.39 -25.57
CA MET A 37 23.27 -3.18 -26.71
C MET A 37 24.32 -3.40 -27.81
N SER A 38 25.52 -2.79 -27.70
CA SER A 38 26.58 -2.97 -28.69
C SER A 38 26.95 -4.45 -28.86
N GLY A 39 26.77 -4.99 -30.06
CA GLY A 39 27.03 -6.41 -30.36
C GLY A 39 25.97 -7.39 -29.85
N LYS A 40 24.89 -6.89 -29.24
CA LYS A 40 23.74 -7.67 -28.78
C LYS A 40 22.58 -7.56 -29.76
N ARG A 41 21.68 -8.54 -29.74
CA ARG A 41 20.52 -8.62 -30.63
C ARG A 41 19.22 -8.32 -29.90
N SER A 42 19.01 -8.85 -28.70
CA SER A 42 17.72 -8.78 -28.02
C SER A 42 17.71 -7.84 -26.81
N LEU A 43 16.82 -6.85 -26.86
CA LEU A 43 16.39 -6.07 -25.71
C LEU A 43 15.07 -6.64 -25.21
N VAL A 44 14.97 -6.93 -23.91
CA VAL A 44 13.70 -7.27 -23.28
C VAL A 44 13.40 -6.24 -22.20
N ILE A 45 12.24 -5.60 -22.28
CA ILE A 45 11.71 -4.70 -21.26
C ILE A 45 10.52 -5.39 -20.59
N ASP A 46 10.78 -6.04 -19.46
CA ASP A 46 9.75 -6.72 -18.68
C ASP A 46 9.06 -5.72 -17.75
N CYS A 47 7.75 -5.59 -17.88
CA CYS A 47 6.98 -4.53 -17.26
C CYS A 47 6.18 -5.03 -16.07
N TYR A 48 6.16 -4.28 -14.98
CA TYR A 48 5.13 -4.43 -13.96
C TYR A 48 3.76 -3.95 -14.48
N PRO A 49 2.62 -4.54 -14.06
CA PRO A 49 1.30 -4.04 -14.42
C PRO A 49 1.14 -2.54 -14.11
N GLY A 50 0.66 -1.76 -15.08
CA GLY A 50 0.45 -0.33 -14.95
C GLY A 50 1.56 0.54 -15.56
N VAL A 51 2.68 -0.03 -16.00
CA VAL A 51 3.70 0.67 -16.81
C VAL A 51 3.09 1.22 -18.11
N ARG A 52 3.47 2.45 -18.49
CA ARG A 52 3.09 3.09 -19.75
C ARG A 52 3.92 2.52 -20.92
N VAL A 53 3.53 1.34 -21.40
CA VAL A 53 4.27 0.62 -22.47
C VAL A 53 4.46 1.47 -23.73
N GLU A 54 3.42 2.17 -24.19
CA GLU A 54 3.51 3.03 -25.38
C GLU A 54 4.50 4.19 -25.19
N GLU A 55 4.59 4.76 -23.99
CA GLU A 55 5.57 5.81 -23.70
C GLU A 55 7.00 5.29 -23.85
N ILE A 56 7.28 4.09 -23.34
CA ILE A 56 8.59 3.44 -23.48
C ILE A 56 8.88 3.14 -24.97
N ILE A 57 7.88 2.65 -25.72
CA ILE A 57 8.04 2.38 -27.15
C ILE A 57 8.42 3.65 -27.91
N ASP A 58 7.68 4.73 -27.70
CA ASP A 58 7.82 5.97 -28.46
C ASP A 58 9.03 6.81 -28.05
N ARG A 59 9.36 6.81 -26.75
CA ARG A 59 10.36 7.71 -26.18
C ARG A 59 11.70 7.03 -25.90
N LEU A 60 11.74 5.70 -25.83
CA LEU A 60 12.97 4.93 -25.60
C LEU A 60 13.31 4.01 -26.77
N ILE A 61 12.45 3.03 -27.07
CA ILE A 61 12.80 1.93 -28.00
C ILE A 61 12.98 2.46 -29.43
N ARG A 62 12.01 3.23 -29.95
CA ARG A 62 12.09 3.79 -31.31
C ARG A 62 13.26 4.77 -31.47
N PRO A 63 13.53 5.70 -30.52
CA PRO A 63 14.73 6.55 -30.57
C PRO A 63 16.07 5.81 -30.48
N MET A 64 16.13 4.61 -29.88
CA MET A 64 17.31 3.74 -29.95
C MET A 64 17.53 3.15 -31.36
N GLY A 65 16.59 3.32 -32.29
CA GLY A 65 16.66 2.78 -33.66
C GLY A 65 16.16 1.34 -33.79
N ILE A 66 15.55 0.77 -32.74
CA ILE A 66 14.96 -0.57 -32.78
C ILE A 66 13.56 -0.47 -33.38
N THR A 67 13.36 -1.03 -34.57
CA THR A 67 12.07 -1.00 -35.28
C THR A 67 11.24 -2.27 -35.08
N GLU A 68 11.89 -3.41 -34.82
CA GLU A 68 11.23 -4.69 -34.59
C GLU A 68 10.84 -4.81 -33.11
N ILE A 69 9.57 -4.51 -32.82
CA ILE A 69 9.01 -4.46 -31.47
C ILE A 69 7.90 -5.50 -31.33
N PHE A 70 8.01 -6.34 -30.32
CA PHE A 70 7.07 -7.42 -30.02
C PHE A 70 6.39 -7.16 -28.67
N LEU A 71 5.05 -7.08 -28.66
CA LEU A 71 4.27 -6.96 -27.44
C LEU A 71 4.03 -8.35 -26.86
N PHE A 72 4.54 -8.61 -25.66
CA PHE A 72 4.34 -9.92 -25.02
C PHE A 72 2.92 -10.09 -24.47
N ASP A 73 2.21 -8.99 -24.18
CA ASP A 73 0.80 -9.00 -23.80
C ASP A 73 -0.11 -9.70 -24.84
N ASP A 74 0.31 -9.79 -26.10
CA ASP A 74 -0.38 -10.53 -27.17
C ASP A 74 -0.31 -12.06 -27.00
N ALA A 75 0.61 -12.57 -26.17
CA ALA A 75 0.75 -14.00 -25.89
C ALA A 75 -0.19 -14.49 -24.78
N PHE A 76 -0.95 -13.61 -24.14
CA PHE A 76 -1.91 -13.98 -23.09
C PHE A 76 -3.33 -14.16 -23.63
N ILE A 77 -4.10 -15.02 -22.97
CA ILE A 77 -5.54 -15.15 -23.21
C ILE A 77 -6.26 -13.78 -23.02
N SER A 78 -7.47 -13.66 -23.57
CA SER A 78 -8.26 -12.42 -23.47
C SER A 78 -8.55 -12.03 -22.02
N GLY A 79 -8.74 -10.72 -21.78
CA GLY A 79 -9.13 -10.20 -20.47
C GLY A 79 -10.38 -10.84 -19.88
N GLU A 80 -11.35 -11.20 -20.72
CA GLU A 80 -12.55 -11.94 -20.32
C GLU A 80 -12.19 -13.31 -19.73
N LYS A 81 -11.36 -14.10 -20.42
CA LYS A 81 -10.90 -15.42 -19.94
C LYS A 81 -10.03 -15.31 -18.69
N ILE A 82 -9.20 -14.26 -18.58
CA ILE A 82 -8.47 -13.96 -17.35
C ILE A 82 -9.46 -13.73 -16.21
N THR A 83 -10.47 -12.90 -16.44
CA THR A 83 -11.50 -12.56 -15.43
C THR A 83 -12.28 -13.80 -14.97
N GLU A 84 -12.67 -14.69 -15.89
CA GLU A 84 -13.31 -15.97 -15.56
C GLU A 84 -12.42 -16.84 -14.67
N LYS A 85 -11.12 -16.96 -14.99
CA LYS A 85 -10.17 -17.75 -14.19
C LYS A 85 -10.00 -17.21 -12.77
N ILE A 86 -10.01 -15.89 -12.61
CA ILE A 86 -9.73 -15.24 -11.32
C ILE A 86 -11.01 -14.89 -10.54
N GLN A 87 -12.20 -15.22 -11.06
CA GLN A 87 -13.49 -14.79 -10.50
C GLN A 87 -13.64 -15.15 -9.01
N ARG A 88 -13.16 -16.33 -8.61
CA ARG A 88 -13.17 -16.77 -7.19
C ARG A 88 -12.36 -15.86 -6.27
N HIS A 89 -11.31 -15.22 -6.78
CA HIS A 89 -10.48 -14.29 -6.02
C HIS A 89 -11.08 -12.89 -5.93
N LEU A 90 -11.91 -12.48 -6.90
CA LEU A 90 -12.54 -11.17 -6.87
C LEU A 90 -13.74 -11.14 -5.92
N THR A 91 -14.45 -12.25 -5.76
CA THR A 91 -15.72 -12.34 -5.00
C THR A 91 -16.80 -11.35 -5.48
N ASP A 92 -18.00 -11.45 -4.93
CA ASP A 92 -19.10 -10.52 -5.22
C ASP A 92 -19.03 -9.22 -4.38
N ASP A 93 -18.16 -9.18 -3.35
CA ASP A 93 -17.93 -7.98 -2.54
C ASP A 93 -17.29 -6.88 -3.38
N ARG A 94 -17.67 -5.60 -3.18
CA ARG A 94 -17.15 -4.48 -3.97
C ARG A 94 -15.66 -4.20 -3.69
N VAL A 95 -15.19 -4.46 -2.47
CA VAL A 95 -13.87 -4.10 -1.94
C VAL A 95 -13.01 -5.34 -1.68
N PHE A 96 -13.56 -6.39 -1.08
CA PHE A 96 -12.80 -7.53 -0.61
C PHE A 96 -12.68 -8.64 -1.65
N GLY A 97 -11.51 -9.26 -1.67
CA GLY A 97 -11.19 -10.42 -2.47
C GLY A 97 -10.43 -11.46 -1.64
N ILE A 98 -9.99 -12.51 -2.30
CA ILE A 98 -9.17 -13.59 -1.72
C ILE A 98 -7.81 -13.55 -2.40
N LEU A 99 -6.73 -13.53 -1.62
CA LEU A 99 -5.37 -13.49 -2.16
C LEU A 99 -5.12 -14.63 -3.13
N SER A 100 -4.66 -14.30 -4.33
CA SER A 100 -4.39 -15.28 -5.37
C SER A 100 -2.97 -15.83 -5.31
N ASN A 101 -2.85 -17.13 -5.58
CA ASN A 101 -1.60 -17.85 -5.76
C ASN A 101 -1.22 -18.06 -7.24
N HIS A 102 -1.99 -17.51 -8.19
CA HIS A 102 -1.71 -17.64 -9.62
C HIS A 102 -0.33 -17.08 -10.02
N ARG A 103 0.20 -17.65 -11.10
CA ARG A 103 1.40 -17.22 -11.83
C ARG A 103 1.05 -16.71 -13.22
N LEU A 104 1.88 -15.83 -13.80
CA LEU A 104 1.64 -15.23 -15.13
C LEU A 104 1.49 -16.31 -16.20
N GLU A 105 2.32 -17.35 -16.12
CA GLU A 105 2.40 -18.46 -17.07
C GLU A 105 1.06 -19.20 -17.23
N GLU A 106 0.20 -19.19 -16.22
CA GLU A 106 -1.13 -19.84 -16.25
C GLU A 106 -2.14 -19.14 -17.17
N PHE A 107 -1.83 -17.90 -17.59
CA PHE A 107 -2.67 -17.08 -18.46
C PHE A 107 -2.12 -16.97 -19.89
N ILE A 108 -0.99 -17.62 -20.18
CA ILE A 108 -0.41 -17.66 -21.53
C ILE A 108 -1.33 -18.48 -22.44
N ASP A 109 -1.70 -17.90 -23.59
CA ASP A 109 -2.30 -18.63 -24.69
C ASP A 109 -1.17 -19.32 -25.47
N GLN A 110 -1.12 -20.65 -25.40
CA GLN A 110 -0.01 -21.40 -25.97
C GLN A 110 0.11 -21.25 -27.50
N GLU A 111 -1.01 -21.05 -28.21
CA GLU A 111 -0.98 -20.83 -29.65
C GLU A 111 -0.40 -19.45 -29.97
N ALA A 112 -0.91 -18.40 -29.33
CA ALA A 112 -0.42 -17.04 -29.50
C ALA A 112 1.06 -16.90 -29.10
N PHE A 113 1.46 -17.53 -28.00
CA PHE A 113 2.85 -17.60 -27.55
C PHE A 113 3.76 -18.22 -28.60
N ASN A 114 3.38 -19.37 -29.17
CA ASN A 114 4.18 -20.04 -30.19
C ASN A 114 4.28 -19.21 -31.47
N GLN A 115 3.20 -18.53 -31.86
CA GLN A 115 3.21 -17.62 -33.01
C GLN A 115 4.12 -16.41 -32.76
N LEU A 116 4.06 -15.80 -31.58
CA LEU A 116 4.93 -14.69 -31.19
C LEU A 116 6.40 -15.11 -31.18
N LYS A 117 6.70 -16.25 -30.56
CA LYS A 117 8.07 -16.81 -30.51
C LYS A 117 8.61 -17.09 -31.90
N ALA A 118 7.81 -17.68 -32.80
CA ALA A 118 8.23 -17.92 -34.18
C ALA A 118 8.51 -16.62 -34.95
N ARG A 119 7.80 -15.52 -34.65
CA ARG A 119 8.09 -14.20 -35.24
C ARG A 119 9.40 -13.62 -34.71
N ILE A 120 9.64 -13.72 -33.41
CA ILE A 120 10.89 -13.30 -32.76
C ILE A 120 12.09 -14.07 -33.34
N ASP A 121 11.99 -15.39 -33.45
CA ASP A 121 13.08 -16.25 -33.94
C ASP A 121 13.48 -15.90 -35.39
N ARG A 122 12.52 -15.47 -36.21
CA ARG A 122 12.74 -15.06 -37.61
C ARG A 122 13.29 -13.64 -37.77
N CYS A 123 13.28 -12.83 -36.71
CA CYS A 123 13.67 -11.43 -36.78
C CYS A 123 15.17 -11.28 -37.08
N ASN A 124 15.56 -10.72 -38.21
CA ASN A 124 16.96 -10.47 -38.50
C ASN A 124 17.36 -9.08 -37.99
N GLY A 125 18.38 -9.02 -37.13
CA GLY A 125 18.83 -7.76 -36.51
C GLY A 125 18.32 -7.57 -35.09
N GLN A 126 18.49 -6.35 -34.57
CA GLN A 126 18.09 -5.99 -33.21
C GLN A 126 16.58 -5.91 -33.07
N TYR A 127 16.06 -6.41 -31.96
CA TYR A 127 14.64 -6.37 -31.65
C TYR A 127 14.39 -6.10 -30.17
N CYS A 128 13.19 -5.62 -29.87
CA CYS A 128 12.71 -5.43 -28.50
C CYS A 128 11.47 -6.32 -28.25
N VAL A 129 11.45 -7.02 -27.11
CA VAL A 129 10.20 -7.58 -26.55
C VAL A 129 9.83 -6.73 -25.34
N ILE A 130 8.60 -6.25 -25.29
CA ILE A 130 8.11 -5.41 -24.18
C ILE A 130 6.71 -5.87 -23.75
N GLY A 131 6.43 -5.77 -22.45
CA GLY A 131 5.14 -6.13 -21.88
C GLY A 131 5.25 -6.82 -20.52
N VAL A 132 4.10 -7.12 -19.92
CA VAL A 132 4.05 -7.82 -18.62
C VAL A 132 4.51 -9.25 -18.79
N GLY A 133 5.61 -9.65 -18.15
CA GLY A 133 6.16 -11.00 -18.29
C GLY A 133 7.03 -11.20 -19.53
N ALA A 134 7.46 -10.13 -20.21
CA ALA A 134 8.19 -10.21 -21.47
C ALA A 134 9.42 -11.15 -21.43
N SER A 135 10.06 -11.30 -20.28
CA SER A 135 11.22 -12.18 -20.11
C SER A 135 10.88 -13.68 -20.09
N LEU A 136 9.61 -14.07 -20.23
CA LEU A 136 9.15 -15.46 -20.35
C LEU A 136 9.27 -16.02 -21.77
N VAL A 137 9.29 -15.17 -22.82
CA VAL A 137 9.29 -15.66 -24.22
C VAL A 137 10.67 -16.04 -24.72
N THR A 138 11.69 -15.29 -24.30
CA THR A 138 13.05 -15.39 -24.82
C THR A 138 14.10 -15.06 -23.75
N GLN A 139 15.29 -15.63 -23.90
CA GLN A 139 16.45 -15.22 -23.11
C GLN A 139 17.03 -13.95 -23.73
N ALA A 140 17.03 -12.87 -22.94
CA ALA A 140 17.49 -11.56 -23.37
C ALA A 140 19.02 -11.48 -23.37
N ASP A 141 19.59 -10.77 -24.35
CA ASP A 141 20.98 -10.32 -24.29
C ASP A 141 21.10 -9.10 -23.34
N LEU A 142 20.04 -8.28 -23.28
CA LEU A 142 19.89 -7.20 -22.32
C LEU A 142 18.45 -7.17 -21.76
N LEU A 143 18.33 -7.28 -20.44
CA LEU A 143 17.06 -7.31 -19.71
C LEU A 143 16.89 -6.07 -18.84
N VAL A 144 15.89 -5.26 -19.17
CA VAL A 144 15.43 -4.12 -18.37
C VAL A 144 14.14 -4.51 -17.68
N TYR A 145 14.02 -4.21 -16.39
CA TYR A 145 12.76 -4.34 -15.65
C TYR A 145 12.15 -2.96 -15.43
N ALA A 146 10.98 -2.70 -16.02
CA ALA A 146 10.26 -1.44 -15.87
C ALA A 146 9.26 -1.53 -14.72
N ASP A 147 9.37 -0.61 -13.76
CA ASP A 147 8.68 -0.70 -12.48
C ASP A 147 8.08 0.64 -12.03
N LEU A 148 7.16 0.57 -11.08
CA LEU A 148 6.47 1.70 -10.48
C LEU A 148 5.81 1.29 -9.16
N ALA A 149 5.70 2.23 -8.23
CA ALA A 149 5.02 1.98 -6.97
C ALA A 149 3.50 1.85 -7.17
N ARG A 150 2.85 1.08 -6.30
CA ARG A 150 1.41 0.78 -6.44
C ARG A 150 0.54 2.01 -6.24
N TRP A 151 0.96 2.94 -5.38
CA TRP A 151 0.27 4.22 -5.23
C TRP A 151 0.14 4.96 -6.58
N GLU A 152 1.16 4.90 -7.45
CA GLU A 152 1.11 5.52 -8.78
C GLU A 152 0.12 4.79 -9.69
N ILE A 153 0.06 3.45 -9.65
CA ILE A 153 -0.99 2.68 -10.35
C ILE A 153 -2.38 3.14 -9.90
N GLN A 154 -2.58 3.35 -8.60
CA GLN A 154 -3.84 3.87 -8.08
C GLN A 154 -4.15 5.27 -8.62
N GLN A 155 -3.17 6.17 -8.72
CA GLN A 155 -3.39 7.50 -9.30
C GLN A 155 -3.79 7.42 -10.78
N ARG A 156 -3.15 6.53 -11.55
CA ARG A 156 -3.53 6.28 -12.95
C ARG A 156 -4.93 5.67 -13.09
N TYR A 157 -5.35 4.85 -12.13
CA TYR A 157 -6.75 4.40 -12.05
C TYR A 157 -7.72 5.55 -11.76
N ARG A 158 -7.37 6.49 -10.86
CA ARG A 158 -8.19 7.66 -10.50
C ARG A 158 -8.33 8.65 -11.65
N SER A 159 -7.25 8.89 -12.39
CA SER A 159 -7.24 9.76 -13.57
C SER A 159 -7.87 9.10 -14.80
N GLN A 160 -8.27 7.82 -14.69
CA GLN A 160 -8.80 6.99 -15.78
C GLN A 160 -7.82 6.80 -16.94
N GLU A 161 -6.54 7.08 -16.70
CA GLU A 161 -5.47 6.93 -17.67
C GLU A 161 -5.33 5.47 -18.12
N ILE A 162 -5.44 4.53 -17.16
CA ILE A 162 -5.31 3.10 -17.41
C ILE A 162 -6.48 2.29 -16.82
N GLY A 163 -6.74 1.13 -17.43
CA GLY A 163 -7.49 0.02 -16.85
C GLY A 163 -6.58 -0.99 -16.15
N ASN A 164 -7.17 -2.04 -15.58
CA ASN A 164 -6.45 -3.22 -15.10
C ASN A 164 -5.73 -3.93 -16.26
N TRP A 165 -4.75 -4.76 -15.92
CA TRP A 165 -4.00 -5.51 -16.91
C TRP A 165 -4.92 -6.39 -17.77
N LYS A 166 -4.76 -6.27 -19.10
CA LYS A 166 -5.57 -6.93 -20.14
C LYS A 166 -7.07 -6.60 -20.11
N CYS A 167 -7.48 -5.49 -19.47
CA CYS A 167 -8.87 -5.06 -19.39
C CYS A 167 -9.07 -3.65 -19.95
N ASP A 168 -10.14 -3.45 -20.71
CA ASP A 168 -10.62 -2.14 -21.15
C ASP A 168 -11.64 -1.58 -20.15
N ASN A 169 -11.24 -1.44 -18.89
CA ASN A 169 -12.11 -1.03 -17.78
C ASN A 169 -11.73 0.33 -17.19
N HIS A 170 -11.24 1.26 -18.01
CA HIS A 170 -10.78 2.60 -17.60
C HIS A 170 -11.81 3.34 -16.71
N GLN A 171 -13.09 3.25 -17.08
CA GLN A 171 -14.23 3.89 -16.43
C GLN A 171 -14.85 3.07 -15.29
N GLU A 172 -14.33 1.88 -14.99
CA GLU A 172 -14.84 1.07 -13.89
C GLU A 172 -14.52 1.74 -12.54
N ASP A 173 -15.40 1.49 -11.58
CA ASP A 173 -15.23 1.84 -10.18
C ASP A 173 -13.81 1.51 -9.67
N ILE A 174 -13.16 2.51 -9.09
CA ILE A 174 -11.79 2.40 -8.62
C ILE A 174 -11.61 1.28 -7.59
N LEU A 175 -12.60 1.06 -6.71
CA LEU A 175 -12.51 0.02 -5.70
C LEU A 175 -12.41 -1.37 -6.33
N ARG A 176 -13.12 -1.60 -7.43
CA ARG A 176 -13.03 -2.85 -8.20
C ARG A 176 -11.69 -3.00 -8.90
N LYS A 177 -11.18 -1.91 -9.49
CA LYS A 177 -9.86 -1.92 -10.14
C LYS A 177 -8.73 -2.21 -9.15
N TYR A 178 -8.78 -1.54 -8.00
CA TYR A 178 -7.86 -1.75 -6.89
C TYR A 178 -7.95 -3.17 -6.34
N LYS A 179 -9.17 -3.68 -6.10
CA LYS A 179 -9.42 -5.08 -5.67
C LYS A 179 -8.74 -6.09 -6.60
N ARG A 180 -8.95 -5.96 -7.91
CA ARG A 180 -8.31 -6.83 -8.90
C ARG A 180 -6.77 -6.74 -8.87
N GLY A 181 -6.24 -5.53 -8.76
CA GLY A 181 -4.80 -5.29 -8.60
C GLY A 181 -4.25 -5.99 -7.35
N PHE A 182 -4.79 -5.63 -6.19
CA PHE A 182 -4.33 -6.04 -4.86
C PHE A 182 -4.40 -7.55 -4.63
N PHE A 183 -5.53 -8.18 -4.97
CA PHE A 183 -5.74 -9.61 -4.68
C PHE A 183 -5.13 -10.53 -5.74
N VAL A 184 -4.90 -10.05 -6.97
CA VAL A 184 -4.53 -10.92 -8.09
C VAL A 184 -3.33 -10.39 -8.87
N GLU A 185 -3.48 -9.29 -9.59
CA GLU A 185 -2.50 -8.89 -10.62
C GLU A 185 -1.14 -8.57 -10.02
N TRP A 186 -1.11 -7.81 -8.93
CA TRP A 186 0.11 -7.41 -8.25
C TRP A 186 0.80 -8.60 -7.58
N ARG A 187 0.04 -9.53 -6.99
CA ARG A 187 0.61 -10.75 -6.37
C ARG A 187 1.29 -11.65 -7.39
N MET A 188 0.67 -11.78 -8.55
CA MET A 188 1.20 -12.53 -9.67
C MET A 188 2.45 -11.84 -10.24
N ALA A 189 2.40 -10.52 -10.43
CA ALA A 189 3.53 -9.73 -10.91
C ALA A 189 4.71 -9.72 -9.93
N ASP A 190 4.47 -9.64 -8.62
CA ASP A 190 5.51 -9.72 -7.59
C ASP A 190 6.26 -11.06 -7.64
N ARG A 191 5.55 -12.17 -7.88
CA ARG A 191 6.18 -13.49 -8.00
C ARG A 191 7.16 -13.51 -9.16
N HIS A 192 6.72 -13.03 -10.32
CA HIS A 192 7.54 -12.91 -11.51
C HIS A 192 8.70 -11.92 -11.32
N LYS A 193 8.44 -10.76 -10.72
CA LYS A 193 9.45 -9.73 -10.38
C LYS A 193 10.65 -10.33 -9.65
N ARG A 194 10.39 -11.11 -8.59
CA ARG A 194 11.46 -11.73 -7.79
C ARG A 194 12.34 -12.67 -8.60
N ASP A 195 11.75 -13.43 -9.52
CA ASP A 195 12.52 -14.30 -10.40
C ASP A 195 13.35 -13.48 -11.41
N VAL A 196 12.80 -12.39 -11.95
CA VAL A 196 13.52 -11.47 -12.85
C VAL A 196 14.68 -10.75 -12.14
N PHE A 197 14.51 -10.37 -10.87
CA PHE A 197 15.52 -9.69 -10.06
C PHE A 197 16.81 -10.52 -9.85
N THR A 198 16.81 -11.81 -10.22
CA THR A 198 18.02 -12.65 -10.21
C THR A 198 18.91 -12.47 -11.45
N ARG A 199 18.41 -11.84 -12.52
CA ARG A 199 19.04 -11.86 -13.85
C ARG A 199 18.91 -10.60 -14.71
N PHE A 200 18.19 -9.58 -14.23
CA PHE A 200 18.05 -8.31 -14.93
C PHE A 200 19.37 -7.50 -14.95
N ASP A 201 19.51 -6.66 -15.97
CA ASP A 201 20.68 -5.78 -16.15
C ASP A 201 20.40 -4.36 -15.64
N PHE A 202 19.17 -3.87 -15.83
CA PHE A 202 18.76 -2.53 -15.42
C PHE A 202 17.34 -2.48 -14.87
N LEU A 203 17.12 -1.64 -13.85
CA LEU A 203 15.79 -1.22 -13.43
C LEU A 203 15.46 0.12 -14.08
N LEU A 204 14.25 0.24 -14.64
CA LEU A 204 13.71 1.47 -15.19
C LEU A 204 12.57 1.95 -14.28
N ASP A 205 12.80 3.07 -13.58
CA ASP A 205 11.78 3.80 -12.84
C ASP A 205 10.83 4.51 -13.81
N THR A 206 9.55 4.17 -13.73
CA THR A 206 8.48 4.70 -14.59
C THR A 206 7.38 5.41 -13.81
N ASN A 207 7.63 5.80 -12.56
CA ASN A 207 6.62 6.44 -11.71
C ASN A 207 6.13 7.76 -12.34
N THR A 208 7.06 8.64 -12.73
CA THR A 208 6.73 9.96 -13.29
C THR A 208 6.72 9.94 -14.81
N GLN A 209 5.63 10.45 -15.41
CA GLN A 209 5.48 10.52 -16.86
C GLN A 209 6.54 11.43 -17.49
N ASN A 210 7.14 11.00 -18.60
CA ASN A 210 8.21 11.67 -19.34
C ASN A 210 9.50 11.94 -18.54
N ASP A 211 9.65 11.32 -17.36
CA ASP A 211 10.77 11.58 -16.45
C ASP A 211 11.37 10.27 -15.91
N PRO A 212 11.79 9.34 -16.79
CA PRO A 212 12.32 8.05 -16.38
C PRO A 212 13.70 8.17 -15.72
N LYS A 213 14.04 7.18 -14.89
CA LYS A 213 15.42 6.95 -14.43
C LYS A 213 15.79 5.51 -14.66
N LEU A 214 17.03 5.26 -15.07
CA LEU A 214 17.57 3.92 -15.26
C LEU A 214 18.67 3.70 -14.23
N VAL A 215 18.75 2.53 -13.62
CA VAL A 215 19.84 2.16 -12.70
C VAL A 215 20.32 0.74 -12.99
N THR A 216 21.62 0.49 -12.89
CA THR A 216 22.15 -0.87 -13.07
C THR A 216 21.65 -1.79 -11.97
N SER A 217 21.47 -3.08 -12.30
CA SER A 217 20.99 -4.07 -11.34
C SER A 217 21.88 -4.19 -10.11
N THR A 218 23.20 -4.07 -10.28
CA THR A 218 24.16 -4.10 -9.16
C THR A 218 23.96 -2.90 -8.24
N ALA A 219 23.87 -1.68 -8.79
CA ALA A 219 23.67 -0.47 -7.99
C ALA A 219 22.34 -0.50 -7.24
N PHE A 220 21.26 -0.93 -7.90
CA PHE A 220 19.95 -1.09 -7.26
C PHE A 220 19.97 -2.09 -6.11
N LEU A 221 20.48 -3.31 -6.34
CA LEU A 221 20.48 -4.36 -5.32
C LEU A 221 21.37 -4.00 -4.12
N ASP A 222 22.51 -3.36 -4.35
CA ASP A 222 23.35 -2.87 -3.26
C ASP A 222 22.78 -1.62 -2.58
N GLY A 223 22.02 -0.79 -3.29
CA GLY A 223 21.24 0.30 -2.70
C GLY A 223 20.19 -0.21 -1.71
N LEU A 224 19.45 -1.27 -2.07
CA LEU A 224 18.52 -1.94 -1.16
C LEU A 224 19.24 -2.53 0.06
N LYS A 225 20.42 -3.14 -0.15
CA LYS A 225 21.24 -3.69 0.93
C LYS A 225 21.81 -2.61 1.86
N GLN A 226 22.19 -1.45 1.34
CA GLN A 226 22.59 -0.30 2.17
C GLN A 226 21.39 0.23 2.96
N THR A 227 20.20 0.26 2.34
CA THR A 227 18.95 0.68 3.00
C THR A 227 18.61 -0.22 4.18
N SER A 228 18.69 -1.54 4.03
CA SER A 228 18.33 -2.50 5.10
C SER A 228 19.30 -2.53 6.30
N ARG A 229 20.37 -1.72 6.27
CA ARG A 229 21.42 -1.67 7.30
C ARG A 229 21.49 -0.34 8.06
N GLN A 230 20.53 0.54 7.82
CA GLN A 230 20.45 1.85 8.46
C GLN A 230 18.99 2.24 8.71
N PRO A 231 18.71 3.22 9.58
CA PRO A 231 17.41 3.84 9.64
C PRO A 231 17.06 4.46 8.28
N PHE A 232 15.85 4.21 7.80
CA PHE A 232 15.33 4.79 6.57
C PHE A 232 13.84 5.09 6.75
N ARG A 233 13.29 5.84 5.80
CA ARG A 233 11.86 6.12 5.72
C ARG A 233 11.41 6.00 4.27
N VAL A 234 10.22 5.48 4.07
CA VAL A 234 9.59 5.41 2.74
C VAL A 234 9.03 6.77 2.36
N VAL A 235 8.80 7.01 1.08
CA VAL A 235 8.19 8.26 0.62
C VAL A 235 6.70 8.24 1.01
N PRO A 236 6.26 9.16 1.90
CA PRO A 236 4.87 9.24 2.32
C PRO A 236 3.97 9.65 1.16
N PHE A 237 2.72 9.19 1.16
CA PHE A 237 1.69 9.73 0.28
C PHE A 237 0.48 10.22 1.07
N PHE A 238 -0.11 11.31 0.60
CA PHE A 238 -1.19 12.03 1.26
C PHE A 238 -2.45 12.00 0.40
N ASP A 239 -3.59 11.68 0.99
CA ASP A 239 -4.85 11.53 0.26
C ASP A 239 -5.98 12.35 0.90
N PRO A 240 -6.74 13.17 0.14
CA PRO A 240 -7.98 13.75 0.62
C PRO A 240 -9.04 12.68 0.95
N GLY A 241 -10.02 13.04 1.74
CA GLY A 241 -11.13 12.15 2.08
C GLY A 241 -12.33 12.87 2.67
N VAL A 242 -13.46 12.18 2.71
CA VAL A 242 -14.76 12.72 3.17
C VAL A 242 -14.69 13.29 4.60
N TRP A 243 -13.82 12.75 5.43
CA TRP A 243 -13.65 13.16 6.83
C TRP A 243 -12.41 14.01 7.09
N GLY A 244 -11.60 14.27 6.07
CA GLY A 244 -10.26 14.83 6.21
C GLY A 244 -10.22 16.19 6.89
N GLY A 245 -9.15 16.40 7.65
CA GLY A 245 -8.87 17.60 8.41
C GLY A 245 -7.88 18.54 7.73
N GLN A 246 -7.31 19.42 8.55
CA GLN A 246 -6.45 20.52 8.12
C GLN A 246 -5.04 20.47 8.74
N TRP A 247 -4.81 19.65 9.76
CA TRP A 247 -3.56 19.61 10.53
C TRP A 247 -2.35 19.25 9.65
N MET A 248 -2.51 18.28 8.75
CA MET A 248 -1.43 17.87 7.85
C MET A 248 -1.03 18.97 6.87
N LYS A 249 -1.90 19.94 6.53
CA LYS A 249 -1.52 21.06 5.67
C LYS A 249 -0.46 21.92 6.32
N ASP A 250 -0.67 22.25 7.59
CA ASP A 250 0.21 23.13 8.34
C ASP A 250 1.49 22.39 8.74
N VAL A 251 1.35 21.18 9.31
CA VAL A 251 2.50 20.44 9.84
C VAL A 251 3.31 19.79 8.74
N CYS A 252 2.70 19.11 7.78
CA CYS A 252 3.45 18.47 6.69
C CYS A 252 3.75 19.44 5.53
N ARG A 253 3.33 20.71 5.63
CA ARG A 253 3.51 21.76 4.60
C ARG A 253 2.98 21.30 3.24
N LEU A 254 1.74 20.80 3.23
CA LEU A 254 1.06 20.31 2.03
C LEU A 254 0.40 21.47 1.27
N ASP A 255 -0.16 21.17 0.10
CA ASP A 255 -0.80 22.20 -0.74
C ASP A 255 -2.02 22.81 -0.01
N PRO A 256 -1.98 24.10 0.34
CA PRO A 256 -3.09 24.73 1.05
C PRO A 256 -4.36 24.86 0.18
N LYS A 257 -4.25 24.71 -1.15
CA LYS A 257 -5.38 24.79 -2.08
C LYS A 257 -6.22 23.52 -2.13
N LYS A 258 -5.68 22.38 -1.69
CA LYS A 258 -6.49 21.15 -1.53
C LYS A 258 -7.54 21.38 -0.46
N GLU A 259 -8.71 20.76 -0.60
CA GLU A 259 -9.81 20.96 0.36
C GLU A 259 -9.44 20.45 1.76
N ASN A 260 -8.91 19.24 1.85
CA ASN A 260 -8.47 18.61 3.09
C ASN A 260 -7.40 17.54 2.81
N TYR A 261 -6.91 16.93 3.88
CA TYR A 261 -6.18 15.66 3.84
C TYR A 261 -6.75 14.75 4.92
N ALA A 262 -7.05 13.51 4.56
CA ALA A 262 -7.58 12.51 5.48
C ALA A 262 -6.48 11.53 5.90
N TRP A 263 -5.79 10.97 4.93
CA TRP A 263 -4.77 9.95 5.16
C TRP A 263 -3.36 10.46 4.81
N CYS A 264 -2.37 10.06 5.61
CA CYS A 264 -1.01 9.89 5.13
C CYS A 264 -0.56 8.46 5.39
N PHE A 265 -0.08 7.77 4.37
CA PHE A 265 0.51 6.44 4.53
C PHE A 265 2.02 6.60 4.53
N ASP A 266 2.64 6.40 5.69
CA ASP A 266 4.02 6.79 5.99
C ASP A 266 4.80 5.62 6.61
N GLY A 267 4.67 4.46 5.96
CA GLY A 267 5.18 3.21 6.51
C GLY A 267 4.42 1.97 6.03
N VAL A 268 3.92 1.98 4.80
CA VAL A 268 3.24 0.85 4.16
C VAL A 268 4.10 0.41 2.97
N PRO A 269 5.13 -0.44 3.17
CA PRO A 269 6.06 -0.78 2.08
C PRO A 269 5.38 -1.36 0.83
N GLU A 270 4.23 -1.99 1.02
CA GLU A 270 3.40 -2.53 -0.05
C GLU A 270 2.88 -1.44 -1.01
N GLU A 271 2.58 -0.24 -0.52
CA GLU A 271 2.01 0.85 -1.31
C GLU A 271 3.02 1.95 -1.63
N ASN A 272 3.89 2.27 -0.66
CA ASN A 272 4.83 3.37 -0.76
C ASN A 272 5.95 3.09 -1.77
N SER A 273 6.74 4.14 -1.98
CA SER A 273 7.99 4.06 -2.74
C SER A 273 9.18 4.34 -1.83
N LEU A 274 10.38 4.04 -2.32
CA LEU A 274 11.66 4.35 -1.72
C LEU A 274 12.46 5.20 -2.72
N PHE A 275 13.06 6.28 -2.24
CA PHE A 275 14.00 7.08 -3.03
C PHE A 275 15.44 6.63 -2.76
N LEU A 276 16.12 6.21 -3.82
CA LEU A 276 17.53 5.87 -3.82
C LEU A 276 18.29 6.92 -4.63
N GLN A 277 19.19 7.64 -3.98
CA GLN A 277 19.98 8.69 -4.62
C GLN A 277 21.36 8.17 -5.01
N TYR A 278 21.69 8.33 -6.29
CA TYR A 278 22.98 8.05 -6.89
C TYR A 278 23.53 9.37 -7.42
N LYS A 279 24.42 10.00 -6.65
CA LYS A 279 24.94 11.34 -6.94
C LYS A 279 23.80 12.36 -7.13
N ASP A 280 23.52 12.74 -8.38
CA ASP A 280 22.51 13.75 -8.74
C ASP A 280 21.16 13.12 -9.15
N THR A 281 21.12 11.80 -9.37
CA THR A 281 19.93 11.08 -9.84
C THR A 281 19.22 10.41 -8.67
N ILE A 282 17.93 10.73 -8.49
CA ILE A 282 17.04 10.03 -7.54
C ILE A 282 16.17 9.06 -8.33
N VAL A 283 16.27 7.78 -7.99
CA VAL A 283 15.47 6.70 -8.56
C VAL A 283 14.36 6.34 -7.57
N GLN A 284 13.11 6.37 -8.03
CA GLN A 284 11.94 5.97 -7.26
C GLN A 284 11.60 4.52 -7.54
N VAL A 285 11.62 3.69 -6.50
CA VAL A 285 11.34 2.25 -6.61
C VAL A 285 10.21 1.85 -5.66
N PRO A 286 9.43 0.81 -5.95
CA PRO A 286 8.49 0.25 -4.98
C PRO A 286 9.22 -0.15 -3.69
N SER A 287 8.76 0.32 -2.53
CA SER A 287 9.44 -0.04 -1.27
C SER A 287 9.32 -1.52 -0.93
N ILE A 288 8.34 -2.23 -1.51
CA ILE A 288 8.19 -3.68 -1.37
C ILE A 288 9.39 -4.45 -1.93
N ASP A 289 10.13 -3.86 -2.88
CA ASP A 289 11.32 -4.49 -3.44
C ASP A 289 12.42 -4.66 -2.38
N LEU A 290 12.50 -3.73 -1.41
CA LEU A 290 13.37 -3.88 -0.25
C LEU A 290 12.98 -5.10 0.59
N VAL A 291 11.69 -5.32 0.80
CA VAL A 291 11.17 -6.47 1.54
C VAL A 291 11.51 -7.76 0.80
N PHE A 292 11.30 -7.81 -0.52
CA PHE A 292 11.59 -9.00 -1.32
C PHE A 292 13.08 -9.34 -1.39
N MET A 293 13.93 -8.34 -1.59
CA MET A 293 15.36 -8.57 -1.81
C MET A 293 16.20 -8.60 -0.54
N GLN A 294 15.72 -7.99 0.55
CA GLN A 294 16.44 -7.89 1.82
C GLN A 294 15.64 -8.41 3.02
N ALA A 295 14.63 -9.28 2.81
CA ALA A 295 13.69 -9.75 3.82
C ALA A 295 14.35 -10.13 5.16
N ARG A 296 15.40 -10.97 5.13
CA ARG A 296 16.08 -11.41 6.35
C ARG A 296 16.86 -10.31 7.05
N SER A 297 17.52 -9.44 6.28
CA SER A 297 18.28 -8.30 6.84
C SER A 297 17.35 -7.24 7.41
N LEU A 298 16.20 -7.01 6.76
CA LEU A 298 15.23 -6.00 7.14
C LEU A 298 14.35 -6.46 8.32
N LEU A 299 13.78 -7.67 8.23
CA LEU A 299 12.80 -8.17 9.18
C LEU A 299 13.46 -8.93 10.35
N GLY A 300 14.64 -9.54 10.12
CA GLY A 300 15.22 -10.52 11.03
C GLY A 300 14.57 -11.90 10.90
N GLU A 301 15.24 -12.93 11.42
CA GLU A 301 14.84 -14.34 11.23
C GLU A 301 13.46 -14.66 11.84
N SER A 302 13.13 -14.13 13.02
CA SER A 302 11.85 -14.43 13.69
C SER A 302 10.65 -13.84 12.97
N VAL A 303 10.77 -12.60 12.49
CA VAL A 303 9.71 -11.90 11.76
C VAL A 303 9.55 -12.51 10.38
N HIS A 304 10.66 -12.74 9.66
CA HIS A 304 10.62 -13.41 8.36
C HIS A 304 10.04 -14.83 8.45
N ALA A 305 10.35 -15.60 9.49
CA ALA A 305 9.77 -16.93 9.69
C ALA A 305 8.24 -16.89 9.89
N ARG A 306 7.71 -15.81 10.47
CA ARG A 306 6.28 -15.65 10.75
C ARG A 306 5.49 -15.06 9.58
N PHE A 307 6.06 -14.08 8.87
CA PHE A 307 5.35 -13.29 7.85
C PHE A 307 5.90 -13.47 6.44
N GLY A 308 7.00 -14.21 6.27
CA GLY A 308 7.63 -14.42 4.97
C GLY A 308 8.09 -13.11 4.34
N LEU A 309 7.57 -12.82 3.15
CA LEU A 309 7.91 -11.64 2.35
C LEU A 309 6.92 -10.48 2.54
N GLU A 310 6.25 -10.44 3.69
CA GLU A 310 5.37 -9.33 4.08
C GLU A 310 6.06 -8.47 5.14
N PHE A 311 5.91 -7.15 5.02
CA PHE A 311 6.28 -6.22 6.08
C PHE A 311 5.09 -6.09 7.02
N PRO A 312 5.16 -6.54 8.28
CA PRO A 312 3.97 -6.88 9.05
C PRO A 312 3.33 -5.72 9.83
N ILE A 313 3.99 -4.55 9.87
CA ILE A 313 3.49 -3.36 10.56
C ILE A 313 3.33 -2.19 9.60
N ARG A 314 2.43 -1.27 9.92
CA ARG A 314 2.24 -0.02 9.18
C ARG A 314 1.96 1.18 10.07
N PHE A 315 2.09 2.35 9.47
CA PHE A 315 1.88 3.64 10.11
C PHE A 315 1.07 4.57 9.20
N ASP A 316 -0.07 5.02 9.72
CA ASP A 316 -0.94 5.97 9.01
C ASP A 316 -1.20 7.20 9.87
N PHE A 317 -1.23 8.38 9.24
CA PHE A 317 -1.80 9.57 9.84
C PHE A 317 -3.26 9.67 9.44
N LEU A 318 -4.14 9.73 10.45
CA LEU A 318 -5.56 9.99 10.27
C LEU A 318 -5.84 11.39 10.83
N ASP A 319 -6.11 12.33 9.93
CA ASP A 319 -6.37 13.72 10.30
C ASP A 319 -7.87 14.02 10.32
N THR A 320 -8.44 14.12 11.52
CA THR A 320 -9.82 14.61 11.73
C THR A 320 -9.86 16.01 12.33
N MET A 321 -8.72 16.71 12.43
CA MET A 321 -8.64 18.06 12.99
C MET A 321 -9.39 19.03 12.09
N GLU A 322 -10.50 19.58 12.60
CA GLU A 322 -11.44 20.39 11.80
C GLU A 322 -12.09 19.62 10.64
N GLY A 323 -12.04 18.29 10.72
CA GLY A 323 -12.73 17.37 9.83
C GLY A 323 -13.96 16.75 10.50
N GLN A 324 -14.23 15.50 10.15
CA GLN A 324 -15.38 14.74 10.64
C GLN A 324 -14.95 13.42 11.28
N HIS A 325 -15.92 12.66 11.78
CA HIS A 325 -15.70 11.30 12.27
C HIS A 325 -15.21 10.37 11.15
N LEU A 326 -14.30 9.44 11.47
CA LEU A 326 -14.05 8.27 10.63
C LEU A 326 -15.26 7.34 10.65
N SER A 327 -15.37 6.38 9.72
CA SER A 327 -16.42 5.36 9.81
C SER A 327 -16.39 4.61 11.15
N LEU A 328 -17.55 4.22 11.65
CA LEU A 328 -17.65 3.20 12.68
C LEU A 328 -17.30 1.86 12.05
N GLN A 329 -16.32 1.15 12.60
CA GLN A 329 -15.74 -0.02 11.97
C GLN A 329 -15.29 -1.08 12.97
N VAL A 330 -15.01 -2.27 12.44
CA VAL A 330 -14.45 -3.41 13.19
C VAL A 330 -13.51 -4.20 12.27
N HIS A 331 -12.43 -4.73 12.84
CA HIS A 331 -11.47 -5.55 12.11
C HIS A 331 -11.74 -7.05 12.31
N PRO A 332 -11.47 -7.91 11.31
CA PRO A 332 -11.75 -9.33 11.42
C PRO A 332 -10.92 -10.00 12.51
N LEU A 333 -11.46 -11.06 13.12
CA LEU A 333 -10.68 -11.95 13.98
C LEU A 333 -9.66 -12.74 13.14
N THR A 334 -8.62 -13.26 13.78
CA THR A 334 -7.55 -14.04 13.12
C THR A 334 -8.10 -15.25 12.37
N GLU A 335 -9.00 -16.01 12.99
CA GLU A 335 -9.61 -17.18 12.37
C GLU A 335 -10.52 -16.76 11.21
N TYR A 336 -11.26 -15.66 11.38
CA TYR A 336 -12.17 -15.15 10.36
C TYR A 336 -11.44 -14.71 9.08
N ILE A 337 -10.35 -13.95 9.22
CA ILE A 337 -9.59 -13.47 8.06
C ILE A 337 -8.91 -14.62 7.32
N GLN A 338 -8.47 -15.64 8.06
CA GLN A 338 -7.84 -16.83 7.49
C GLN A 338 -8.84 -17.67 6.70
N GLU A 339 -10.02 -17.94 7.27
CA GLU A 339 -11.03 -18.79 6.63
C GLU A 339 -11.72 -18.12 5.43
N ASN A 340 -11.91 -16.80 5.47
CA ASN A 340 -12.70 -16.08 4.46
C ASN A 340 -11.85 -15.39 3.39
N PHE A 341 -10.62 -14.96 3.72
CA PHE A 341 -9.79 -14.15 2.81
C PHE A 341 -8.38 -14.69 2.58
N GLY A 342 -7.99 -15.75 3.30
CA GLY A 342 -6.72 -16.45 3.10
C GLY A 342 -5.50 -15.75 3.68
N MET A 343 -5.67 -14.82 4.64
CA MET A 343 -4.56 -14.19 5.35
C MET A 343 -4.32 -14.85 6.72
N HIS A 344 -3.06 -14.96 7.13
CA HIS A 344 -2.68 -15.67 8.36
C HIS A 344 -2.61 -14.80 9.63
N TYR A 345 -2.86 -13.50 9.48
CA TYR A 345 -2.90 -12.52 10.56
C TYR A 345 -3.86 -11.41 10.15
N THR A 346 -4.33 -10.65 11.14
CA THR A 346 -5.37 -9.63 10.95
C THR A 346 -4.84 -8.24 11.27
N GLN A 347 -5.65 -7.23 10.98
CA GLN A 347 -5.42 -5.86 11.38
C GLN A 347 -5.80 -5.69 12.85
N ASP A 348 -4.81 -5.88 13.73
CA ASP A 348 -4.84 -5.26 15.04
C ASP A 348 -4.20 -3.87 14.95
N GLU A 349 -4.79 -2.88 15.62
CA GLU A 349 -4.35 -1.49 15.52
C GLU A 349 -4.42 -0.72 16.83
N SER A 350 -3.90 0.51 16.81
CA SER A 350 -4.02 1.47 17.90
C SER A 350 -4.02 2.88 17.39
N TYR A 351 -4.64 3.77 18.17
CA TYR A 351 -4.62 5.21 17.96
C TYR A 351 -3.74 5.87 19.01
N TYR A 352 -2.57 6.33 18.58
CA TYR A 352 -1.77 7.26 19.35
C TYR A 352 -2.14 8.70 18.96
N ILE A 353 -2.62 9.49 19.92
CA ILE A 353 -3.12 10.84 19.66
C ILE A 353 -1.94 11.81 19.61
N LEU A 354 -1.53 12.20 18.40
CA LEU A 354 -0.47 13.20 18.18
C LEU A 354 -0.93 14.60 18.59
N ASP A 355 -2.21 14.91 18.37
CA ASP A 355 -2.84 16.16 18.77
C ASP A 355 -4.36 15.99 18.87
N ALA A 356 -5.03 16.84 19.65
CA ALA A 356 -6.49 16.85 19.75
C ALA A 356 -7.00 18.19 20.26
N LYS A 357 -8.21 18.59 19.83
CA LYS A 357 -8.94 19.70 20.49
C LYS A 357 -9.60 19.21 21.77
N ASP A 358 -10.08 20.15 22.59
CA ASP A 358 -10.73 19.85 23.88
C ASP A 358 -11.95 18.92 23.76
N ASP A 359 -12.63 18.92 22.60
CA ASP A 359 -13.77 18.07 22.29
C ASP A 359 -13.41 16.81 21.48
N GLY A 360 -12.11 16.50 21.32
CA GLY A 360 -11.64 15.29 20.65
C GLY A 360 -12.07 14.02 21.37
N THR A 361 -12.48 13.00 20.61
CA THR A 361 -12.98 11.74 21.18
C THR A 361 -12.57 10.53 20.36
N VAL A 362 -12.50 9.36 21.00
CA VAL A 362 -12.42 8.05 20.35
C VAL A 362 -13.64 7.23 20.75
N TYR A 363 -14.31 6.64 19.77
CA TYR A 363 -15.34 5.63 19.97
C TYR A 363 -14.66 4.28 20.10
N LEU A 364 -14.96 3.53 21.18
CA LEU A 364 -14.23 2.29 21.48
C LEU A 364 -15.05 1.28 22.29
N GLY A 365 -15.34 0.14 21.70
CA GLY A 365 -16.17 -0.92 22.28
C GLY A 365 -17.62 -0.51 22.49
N VAL A 366 -18.40 -1.44 23.03
CA VAL A 366 -19.85 -1.29 23.23
C VAL A 366 -20.20 -0.84 24.64
N LYS A 367 -21.37 -0.24 24.83
CA LYS A 367 -21.87 0.13 26.15
C LYS A 367 -22.22 -1.11 26.97
N GLU A 368 -22.14 -0.98 28.29
CA GLU A 368 -22.55 -2.06 29.20
C GLU A 368 -24.05 -2.36 29.06
N GLY A 369 -24.40 -3.64 29.00
CA GLY A 369 -25.79 -4.09 29.01
C GLY A 369 -26.59 -3.85 27.73
N ILE A 370 -25.93 -3.51 26.61
CA ILE A 370 -26.62 -3.45 25.32
C ILE A 370 -27.13 -4.83 24.89
N ASP A 371 -28.17 -4.88 24.06
CA ASP A 371 -28.54 -6.11 23.34
C ASP A 371 -27.79 -6.16 21.99
N PRO A 372 -26.87 -7.13 21.78
CA PRO A 372 -26.16 -7.31 20.52
C PRO A 372 -27.09 -7.44 19.31
N LYS A 373 -28.21 -8.17 19.44
CA LYS A 373 -29.13 -8.39 18.32
C LYS A 373 -29.85 -7.11 17.93
N GLU A 374 -30.18 -6.29 18.92
CA GLU A 374 -30.80 -4.98 18.70
C GLU A 374 -29.84 -4.03 17.98
N MET A 375 -28.57 -3.97 18.41
CA MET A 375 -27.54 -3.16 17.75
C MET A 375 -27.36 -3.54 16.28
N ILE A 376 -27.26 -4.84 15.98
CA ILE A 376 -27.12 -5.33 14.60
C ILE A 376 -28.37 -5.03 13.77
N ALA A 377 -29.58 -5.16 14.35
CA ALA A 377 -30.82 -4.79 13.67
C ALA A 377 -30.84 -3.30 13.31
N ASP A 378 -30.45 -2.42 14.24
CA ASP A 378 -30.39 -0.98 14.01
C ASP A 378 -29.32 -0.60 12.97
N LEU A 379 -28.15 -1.27 12.94
CA LEU A 379 -27.17 -1.10 11.87
C LEU A 379 -27.76 -1.45 10.49
N LYS A 380 -28.48 -2.58 10.39
CA LYS A 380 -29.14 -3.01 9.13
C LYS A 380 -30.25 -2.03 8.73
N SER A 381 -31.04 -1.52 9.68
CA SER A 381 -32.05 -0.50 9.40
C SER A 381 -31.44 0.84 8.96
N ALA A 382 -30.29 1.23 9.54
CA ALA A 382 -29.55 2.42 9.12
C ALA A 382 -28.97 2.28 7.72
N GLN A 383 -28.42 1.10 7.37
CA GLN A 383 -27.98 0.81 6.00
C GLN A 383 -29.10 0.95 4.97
N GLN A 384 -30.34 0.60 5.34
CA GLN A 384 -31.53 0.76 4.50
C GLN A 384 -32.08 2.19 4.47
N GLY A 385 -31.46 3.14 5.20
CA GLY A 385 -31.92 4.52 5.32
C GLY A 385 -33.23 4.68 6.10
N SER A 386 -33.65 3.66 6.86
CA SER A 386 -34.89 3.71 7.64
C SER A 386 -34.74 4.50 8.94
N ILE A 387 -33.54 4.52 9.50
CA ILE A 387 -33.17 5.27 10.71
C ILE A 387 -31.76 5.83 10.56
N CYS A 388 -31.41 6.81 11.40
CA CYS A 388 -30.00 7.09 11.71
C CYS A 388 -29.56 6.11 12.80
N PHE A 389 -28.35 5.54 12.69
CA PHE A 389 -27.87 4.60 13.70
C PHE A 389 -27.71 5.31 15.05
N PRO A 390 -28.37 4.82 16.14
CA PRO A 390 -28.30 5.49 17.44
C PRO A 390 -27.00 5.11 18.16
N ASP A 391 -25.88 5.62 17.69
CA ASP A 391 -24.52 5.36 18.21
C ASP A 391 -24.42 5.60 19.72
N GLU A 392 -25.02 6.68 20.24
CA GLU A 392 -25.03 7.00 21.66
C GLU A 392 -25.75 5.94 22.52
N LYS A 393 -26.60 5.09 21.94
CA LYS A 393 -27.22 3.97 22.66
C LYS A 393 -26.25 2.79 22.82
N TYR A 394 -25.41 2.54 21.83
CA TYR A 394 -24.68 1.28 21.72
C TYR A 394 -23.17 1.39 21.93
N ILE A 395 -22.54 2.51 21.57
CA ILE A 395 -21.08 2.61 21.47
C ILE A 395 -20.54 3.57 22.54
N ASN A 396 -19.41 3.23 23.16
CA ASN A 396 -18.77 4.15 24.08
C ASN A 396 -18.09 5.29 23.34
N ARG A 397 -18.10 6.48 23.95
CA ARG A 397 -17.32 7.63 23.50
C ARG A 397 -16.41 8.10 24.63
N PHE A 398 -15.11 8.02 24.42
CA PHE A 398 -14.08 8.43 25.39
C PHE A 398 -13.43 9.74 24.94
N PRO A 399 -13.15 10.68 25.87
CA PRO A 399 -12.37 11.86 25.54
C PRO A 399 -10.96 11.46 25.14
N ALA A 400 -10.40 12.12 24.13
CA ALA A 400 -9.05 11.90 23.64
C ALA A 400 -8.22 13.17 23.85
N LYS A 401 -7.04 13.00 24.42
CA LYS A 401 -6.06 14.07 24.63
C LYS A 401 -4.77 13.72 23.94
N LYS A 402 -3.98 14.76 23.66
CA LYS A 402 -2.63 14.59 23.15
C LYS A 402 -1.83 13.62 24.03
N HIS A 403 -1.15 12.68 23.39
CA HIS A 403 -0.39 11.58 23.97
C HIS A 403 -1.22 10.48 24.68
N ASP A 404 -2.55 10.50 24.59
CA ASP A 404 -3.34 9.31 24.89
C ASP A 404 -3.07 8.22 23.85
N HIS A 405 -3.23 6.97 24.27
CA HIS A 405 -3.09 5.79 23.41
C HIS A 405 -4.26 4.84 23.63
N PHE A 406 -5.01 4.58 22.55
CA PHE A 406 -6.16 3.68 22.53
C PHE A 406 -5.80 2.42 21.76
N LEU A 407 -5.91 1.25 22.40
CA LEU A 407 -5.63 -0.04 21.79
C LEU A 407 -6.89 -0.58 21.13
N ILE A 408 -6.76 -1.19 19.96
CA ILE A 408 -7.87 -1.64 19.13
C ILE A 408 -7.55 -3.05 18.61
N PRO A 409 -7.58 -4.07 19.49
CA PRO A 409 -7.43 -5.45 19.05
C PRO A 409 -8.57 -5.83 18.11
N ALA A 410 -8.32 -6.77 17.19
CA ALA A 410 -9.29 -7.28 16.23
C ALA A 410 -10.62 -7.68 16.88
N GLY A 411 -11.75 -7.30 16.27
CA GLY A 411 -13.10 -7.47 16.82
C GLY A 411 -13.61 -6.32 17.70
N THR A 412 -12.82 -5.25 17.92
CA THR A 412 -13.25 -4.07 18.69
C THR A 412 -14.01 -3.13 17.76
N VAL A 413 -15.25 -2.76 18.12
CA VAL A 413 -15.94 -1.67 17.42
C VAL A 413 -15.26 -0.36 17.77
N HIS A 414 -14.87 0.42 16.78
CA HIS A 414 -14.13 1.66 17.01
C HIS A 414 -14.37 2.71 15.93
N CYS A 415 -14.05 3.96 16.24
CA CYS A 415 -14.02 5.08 15.32
C CYS A 415 -13.21 6.22 15.94
N SER A 416 -12.33 6.84 15.15
CA SER A 416 -11.78 8.13 15.54
C SER A 416 -12.84 9.22 15.37
N GLY A 417 -13.13 9.94 16.45
CA GLY A 417 -14.00 11.10 16.39
C GLY A 417 -13.38 12.26 15.61
N LYS A 418 -14.16 13.33 15.43
CA LYS A 418 -13.64 14.60 14.90
C LYS A 418 -12.60 15.20 15.87
N ASN A 419 -11.80 16.14 15.36
CA ASN A 419 -10.88 16.96 16.12
C ASN A 419 -9.72 16.23 16.81
N ALA A 420 -9.14 15.23 16.13
CA ALA A 420 -7.93 14.54 16.55
C ALA A 420 -6.97 14.31 15.36
N MET A 421 -5.68 14.31 15.66
CA MET A 421 -4.62 13.89 14.75
C MET A 421 -4.05 12.59 15.30
N ILE A 422 -4.25 11.50 14.57
CA ILE A 422 -3.96 10.14 15.02
C ILE A 422 -2.77 9.59 14.25
N LEU A 423 -1.78 9.09 14.97
CA LEU A 423 -0.85 8.10 14.45
C LEU A 423 -1.48 6.72 14.68
N GLU A 424 -1.99 6.13 13.61
CA GLU A 424 -2.41 4.74 13.60
C GLU A 424 -1.17 3.85 13.51
N ILE A 425 -1.03 2.94 14.47
CA ILE A 425 0.00 1.90 14.47
C ILE A 425 -0.73 0.58 14.38
N SER A 426 -0.49 -0.19 13.32
CA SER A 426 -1.28 -1.40 13.08
C SER A 426 -0.49 -2.49 12.35
N ALA A 427 -1.05 -3.69 12.35
CA ALA A 427 -0.63 -4.74 11.44
C ALA A 427 -1.01 -4.40 9.98
N THR A 428 -0.26 -4.93 9.02
CA THR A 428 -0.38 -4.58 7.58
C THR A 428 -1.66 -4.99 6.83
N PRO A 429 -2.55 -5.91 7.24
CA PRO A 429 -3.76 -6.27 6.47
C PRO A 429 -4.83 -5.16 6.31
N TYR A 430 -4.44 -3.95 5.89
CA TYR A 430 -5.18 -2.68 5.92
C TYR A 430 -6.43 -2.65 5.08
N ILE A 431 -6.50 -3.50 4.07
CA ILE A 431 -7.66 -3.53 3.19
C ILE A 431 -8.90 -4.05 3.93
N PHE A 432 -8.75 -4.88 4.98
CA PHE A 432 -9.84 -5.56 5.67
C PHE A 432 -10.44 -4.76 6.84
N THR A 433 -11.03 -3.62 6.53
CA THR A 433 -11.78 -2.80 7.50
C THR A 433 -13.30 -2.95 7.28
N PHE A 434 -14.00 -3.60 8.21
CA PHE A 434 -15.46 -3.76 8.11
C PHE A 434 -16.17 -2.52 8.65
N LYS A 435 -16.45 -1.58 7.75
CA LYS A 435 -17.30 -0.43 8.04
C LYS A 435 -18.71 -0.89 8.42
N LEU A 436 -19.16 -0.54 9.61
CA LEU A 436 -20.49 -0.85 10.13
C LEU A 436 -21.47 0.28 9.81
N TRP A 437 -21.02 1.53 9.95
CA TRP A 437 -21.81 2.72 9.68
C TRP A 437 -20.91 3.92 9.37
N ASP A 438 -21.41 4.86 8.57
CA ASP A 438 -20.63 5.98 8.05
C ASP A 438 -21.30 7.34 8.21
N TRP A 439 -22.09 7.53 9.28
CA TRP A 439 -22.70 8.81 9.64
C TRP A 439 -23.67 9.35 8.57
N ASP A 440 -24.33 8.44 7.86
CA ASP A 440 -25.27 8.73 6.77
C ASP A 440 -24.68 9.55 5.62
N ARG A 441 -23.35 9.46 5.46
CA ARG A 441 -22.59 10.17 4.42
C ARG A 441 -22.54 9.38 3.11
N VAL A 442 -22.36 10.13 2.03
CA VAL A 442 -21.97 9.60 0.72
C VAL A 442 -20.46 9.74 0.52
N GLY A 443 -19.89 8.87 -0.30
CA GLY A 443 -18.50 8.95 -0.74
C GLY A 443 -18.24 10.20 -1.59
N MET A 444 -16.96 10.45 -1.89
CA MET A 444 -16.57 11.55 -2.79
C MET A 444 -17.09 11.35 -4.23
N ASP A 445 -17.48 10.12 -4.58
CA ASP A 445 -18.14 9.72 -5.83
C ASP A 445 -19.67 9.96 -5.81
N GLY A 446 -20.22 10.42 -4.69
CA GLY A 446 -21.66 10.63 -4.49
C GLY A 446 -22.45 9.34 -4.25
N LEU A 447 -21.80 8.18 -4.13
CA LEU A 447 -22.44 6.90 -3.83
C LEU A 447 -22.37 6.59 -2.33
N PRO A 448 -23.31 5.80 -1.77
CA PRO A 448 -23.13 5.27 -0.41
C PRO A 448 -21.80 4.53 -0.29
N ARG A 449 -21.05 4.80 0.78
CA ARG A 449 -19.79 4.07 1.02
C ARG A 449 -20.12 2.61 1.35
N PRO A 450 -19.31 1.65 0.88
CA PRO A 450 -19.52 0.23 1.22
C PRO A 450 -19.49 0.03 2.74
N VAL A 451 -20.52 -0.63 3.26
CA VAL A 451 -20.59 -1.14 4.64
C VAL A 451 -20.64 -2.66 4.58
N HIS A 452 -20.07 -3.31 5.59
CA HIS A 452 -19.84 -4.76 5.64
C HIS A 452 -20.44 -5.33 6.94
N ILE A 453 -21.71 -5.02 7.21
CA ILE A 453 -22.38 -5.44 8.45
C ILE A 453 -22.43 -6.97 8.58
N GLU A 454 -22.61 -7.70 7.47
CA GLU A 454 -22.59 -9.17 7.46
C GLU A 454 -21.23 -9.74 7.90
N HIS A 455 -20.13 -9.15 7.47
CA HIS A 455 -18.81 -9.53 7.98
C HIS A 455 -18.64 -9.07 9.45
N GLY A 456 -19.05 -7.84 9.76
CA GLY A 456 -18.95 -7.24 11.08
C GLY A 456 -19.65 -8.03 12.18
N GLU A 457 -20.89 -8.48 11.96
CA GLU A 457 -21.68 -9.21 12.96
C GLU A 457 -21.04 -10.52 13.40
N ASN A 458 -20.17 -11.11 12.56
CA ASN A 458 -19.45 -12.34 12.85
C ASN A 458 -18.17 -12.13 13.67
N VAL A 459 -17.67 -10.89 13.78
CA VAL A 459 -16.35 -10.62 14.38
C VAL A 459 -16.40 -9.68 15.59
N ILE A 460 -17.51 -8.97 15.81
CA ILE A 460 -17.65 -8.08 16.97
C ILE A 460 -17.53 -8.86 18.29
N GLN A 461 -16.64 -8.38 19.16
CA GLN A 461 -16.44 -8.88 20.51
C GLN A 461 -17.25 -8.03 21.49
N PHE A 462 -18.49 -8.45 21.78
CA PHE A 462 -19.43 -7.72 22.62
C PHE A 462 -19.06 -7.70 24.11
N ASP A 463 -18.13 -8.55 24.53
CA ASP A 463 -17.51 -8.54 25.86
C ASP A 463 -16.55 -7.35 26.08
N ARG A 464 -16.20 -6.62 25.00
CA ARG A 464 -15.44 -5.36 25.07
C ARG A 464 -16.36 -4.20 25.41
N ASP A 465 -16.95 -4.29 26.60
CA ASP A 465 -17.89 -3.31 27.13
C ASP A 465 -17.18 -2.11 27.78
N THR A 466 -17.96 -1.14 28.28
CA THR A 466 -17.45 0.09 28.90
C THR A 466 -16.38 -0.16 29.96
N LYS A 467 -16.61 -1.11 30.87
CA LYS A 467 -15.68 -1.41 31.96
C LYS A 467 -14.42 -2.07 31.42
N TRP A 468 -14.59 -3.11 30.60
CA TRP A 468 -13.46 -3.85 30.05
C TRP A 468 -12.54 -2.95 29.22
N VAL A 469 -13.11 -2.09 28.37
CA VAL A 469 -12.36 -1.14 27.54
C VAL A 469 -11.53 -0.17 28.38
N LYS A 470 -12.12 0.42 29.43
CA LYS A 470 -11.39 1.35 30.32
C LYS A 470 -10.21 0.67 31.02
N GLU A 471 -10.38 -0.57 31.44
CA GLU A 471 -9.36 -1.32 32.19
C GLU A 471 -8.23 -1.85 31.28
N ASN A 472 -8.53 -2.15 30.02
CA ASN A 472 -7.65 -2.93 29.15
C ASN A 472 -7.17 -2.20 27.88
N LEU A 473 -7.86 -1.17 27.39
CA LEU A 473 -7.56 -0.57 26.08
C LEU A 473 -7.16 0.90 26.12
N ILE A 474 -7.36 1.61 27.23
CA ILE A 474 -7.08 3.05 27.33
C ILE A 474 -5.83 3.28 28.18
N ASN A 475 -4.83 3.97 27.62
CA ASN A 475 -3.63 4.43 28.33
C ASN A 475 -2.94 3.35 29.16
N ARG A 476 -2.84 2.14 28.59
CA ARG A 476 -2.10 1.01 29.18
C ARG A 476 -0.60 1.26 29.07
N PHE A 477 -0.09 2.09 29.96
CA PHE A 477 1.32 2.44 30.03
C PHE A 477 2.03 1.63 31.12
N GLU A 478 3.22 1.17 30.80
CA GLU A 478 4.13 0.51 31.74
C GLU A 478 5.50 1.18 31.64
N THR A 479 5.92 1.87 32.70
CA THR A 479 7.26 2.46 32.76
C THR A 479 8.32 1.36 32.68
N LYS A 480 9.22 1.45 31.69
CA LYS A 480 10.35 0.53 31.50
C LYS A 480 11.64 1.08 32.09
N SER A 481 11.89 2.37 31.87
CA SER A 481 13.01 3.07 32.47
C SER A 481 12.66 4.54 32.70
N GLU A 482 13.21 5.11 33.76
CA GLU A 482 13.05 6.52 34.09
C GLU A 482 14.38 7.04 34.65
N SER A 483 14.84 8.16 34.11
CA SER A 483 16.01 8.91 34.55
C SER A 483 15.65 10.40 34.60
N ASN A 484 16.58 11.25 35.04
CA ASN A 484 16.32 12.68 35.17
C ASN A 484 15.86 13.35 33.87
N HIS A 485 16.28 12.84 32.71
CA HIS A 485 16.08 13.48 31.40
C HIS A 485 15.34 12.60 30.38
N HIS A 486 14.96 11.39 30.79
CA HIS A 486 14.41 10.40 29.87
C HIS A 486 13.43 9.48 30.60
N LEU A 487 12.23 9.37 30.03
CA LEU A 487 11.22 8.40 30.41
C LEU A 487 10.94 7.49 29.22
N GLU A 488 11.07 6.18 29.44
CA GLU A 488 10.66 5.16 28.50
C GLU A 488 9.43 4.42 29.04
N GLU A 489 8.35 4.48 28.27
CA GLU A 489 7.13 3.75 28.57
C GLU A 489 6.91 2.72 27.48
N LYS A 490 6.72 1.48 27.89
CA LYS A 490 6.04 0.52 27.03
C LYS A 490 4.59 0.98 26.96
N THR A 491 4.14 1.12 25.72
CA THR A 491 2.77 1.44 25.41
C THR A 491 2.34 0.52 24.26
N GLY A 492 1.06 0.51 23.93
CA GLY A 492 0.58 -0.27 22.80
C GLY A 492 -0.01 -1.61 23.20
N LEU A 493 0.00 -2.49 22.22
CA LEU A 493 -1.10 -3.32 21.84
C LEU A 493 -1.43 -4.49 22.79
N HIS A 494 -2.66 -5.01 22.71
CA HIS A 494 -3.18 -6.07 23.59
C HIS A 494 -2.25 -7.30 23.54
N GLU A 495 -2.22 -8.13 24.59
CA GLU A 495 -1.31 -9.30 24.71
C GLU A 495 -1.39 -10.33 23.56
N ARG A 496 -2.41 -10.23 22.69
CA ARG A 496 -2.61 -11.08 21.53
C ARG A 496 -1.89 -10.57 20.28
N GLU A 497 -1.35 -9.36 20.33
CA GLU A 497 -0.78 -8.65 19.21
C GLU A 497 0.74 -8.80 19.22
N PHE A 498 1.36 -8.79 18.04
CA PHE A 498 2.80 -8.99 17.90
C PHE A 498 3.61 -7.69 17.90
N ILE A 499 2.94 -6.55 17.96
CA ILE A 499 3.54 -5.22 17.91
C ILE A 499 3.69 -4.70 19.34
N GLU A 500 4.89 -4.27 19.70
CA GLU A 500 5.14 -3.50 20.91
C GLU A 500 5.50 -2.08 20.52
N THR A 501 4.91 -1.09 21.19
CA THR A 501 5.28 0.31 20.99
C THR A 501 6.03 0.84 22.21
N ARG A 502 7.03 1.68 21.99
CA ARG A 502 7.80 2.32 23.06
C ARG A 502 7.74 3.82 22.86
N ARG A 503 7.25 4.52 23.87
CA ARG A 503 7.26 5.97 23.93
C ARG A 503 8.48 6.40 24.72
N HIS A 504 9.32 7.21 24.10
CA HIS A 504 10.44 7.86 24.76
C HIS A 504 10.14 9.35 24.87
N THR A 505 10.15 9.87 26.10
CA THR A 505 9.97 11.28 26.42
C THR A 505 11.28 11.84 26.91
N PHE A 506 11.71 12.97 26.35
CA PHE A 506 12.94 13.67 26.71
C PHE A 506 12.61 15.11 27.08
N ASP A 507 13.30 15.66 28.06
CA ASP A 507 13.22 17.08 28.43
C ASP A 507 14.35 17.92 27.78
N GLU A 508 15.34 17.27 27.19
CA GLU A 508 16.44 17.85 26.42
C GLU A 508 16.53 17.21 25.00
N PRO A 509 17.10 17.92 24.00
CA PRO A 509 17.35 17.35 22.68
C PRO A 509 18.35 16.17 22.72
N ILE A 510 18.12 15.14 21.90
CA ILE A 510 18.98 13.95 21.76
C ILE A 510 20.06 14.18 20.71
#